data_AF-Q7YSF9-F1
#
_entry.id   AF-Q7YSF9-F1
#
_cell.length_a   1.000
_cell.length_b   1.000
_cell.length_c   1.000
_cell.angle_alpha   90.00
_cell.angle_beta   90.00
_cell.angle_gamma   90.00
#
_symmetry.space_group_name_H-M   'P 1'
#
loop_
_entity.id
_entity.type
_entity.pdbx_description
1 polymer ?
#
loop_
_entity_poly.entity_id
_entity_poly.type
_entity_poly.pdbx_seq_one_letter_code
_entity_poly.pdbx_strand_id
1 'polypeptide(L)'
;KMERRRKPHLDRRGAIIQGMPGFWANVIANHPQMSALITDQDEDMLSYMINLEVKEAKHPVHLCQIMLFFRSNPYFQNKVITKEYLVNVTEYRASHSTPIQWCQDYEVEAYRRRHNNSGLNFFNWFSDHNFAGSNRIAESPDRSYVRTCGAIPCNTTGG
;
A
#
# COMPACT_ATOMS: atom_id res chain seq x y z
N LYS A 1 -15.49 -16.27 13.54
CA LYS A 1 -15.09 -16.79 14.89
C LYS A 1 -13.61 -16.54 15.24
N MET A 2 -12.66 -16.68 14.30
CA MET A 2 -11.22 -16.38 14.55
C MET A 2 -10.90 -14.88 14.58
N GLU A 3 -11.58 -14.07 13.75
CA GLU A 3 -11.35 -12.63 13.62
C GLU A 3 -11.63 -11.84 14.91
N ARG A 4 -12.78 -12.09 15.56
CA ARG A 4 -13.10 -11.51 16.88
C ARG A 4 -12.04 -11.81 17.94
N ARG A 5 -11.34 -12.94 17.84
CA ARG A 5 -10.26 -13.31 18.77
C ARG A 5 -8.96 -12.59 18.44
N ARG A 6 -8.71 -12.26 17.17
CA ARG A 6 -7.49 -11.56 16.73
C ARG A 6 -7.54 -10.06 16.99
N LYS A 7 -8.73 -9.45 16.90
CA LYS A 7 -8.94 -8.00 17.06
C LYS A 7 -8.22 -7.38 18.28
N PRO A 8 -8.40 -7.85 19.52
CA PRO A 8 -7.71 -7.25 20.68
C PRO A 8 -6.18 -7.39 20.62
N HIS A 9 -5.65 -8.45 20.01
CA HIS A 9 -4.20 -8.61 19.82
C HIS A 9 -3.65 -7.69 18.72
N LEU A 10 -4.43 -7.45 17.67
CA LEU A 10 -4.08 -6.52 16.60
C LEU A 10 -4.14 -5.08 17.10
N ASP A 11 -5.19 -4.70 17.83
CA ASP A 11 -5.31 -3.36 18.42
C ASP A 11 -4.14 -3.05 19.37
N ARG A 12 -3.76 -4.02 20.23
CA ARG A 12 -2.60 -3.88 21.12
C ARG A 12 -1.28 -3.75 20.36
N ARG A 13 -1.11 -4.47 19.24
CA ARG A 13 0.08 -4.37 18.38
C ARG A 13 0.10 -3.06 17.60
N GLY A 14 -1.04 -2.61 17.09
CA GLY A 14 -1.19 -1.33 16.40
C GLY A 14 -0.76 -0.15 17.28
N ALA A 15 -1.16 -0.17 18.56
CA ALA A 15 -0.72 0.84 19.52
C ALA A 15 0.81 0.88 19.73
N ILE A 16 1.48 -0.28 19.72
CA ILE A 16 2.95 -0.35 19.82
C ILE A 16 3.60 0.18 18.54
N ILE A 17 3.10 -0.23 17.37
CA ILE A 17 3.62 0.17 16.06
C ILE A 17 3.48 1.68 15.83
N GLN A 18 2.38 2.29 16.29
CA GLN A 18 2.21 3.74 16.23
C GLN A 18 3.29 4.50 17.00
N GLY A 19 3.90 3.87 18.01
CA GLY A 19 5.03 4.42 18.76
C GLY A 19 6.40 4.24 18.09
N MET A 20 6.48 3.59 16.91
CA MET A 20 7.73 3.31 16.20
C MET A 20 7.83 4.17 14.93
N PRO A 21 8.56 5.30 14.96
CA PRO A 21 8.76 6.13 13.78
C PRO A 21 9.39 5.35 12.63
N GLY A 22 8.87 5.53 11.41
CA GLY A 22 9.42 4.90 10.20
C GLY A 22 9.17 3.38 10.10
N PHE A 23 8.43 2.77 11.02
CA PHE A 23 8.17 1.32 11.01
C PHE A 23 7.60 0.85 9.65
N TRP A 24 6.56 1.52 9.16
CA TRP A 24 5.90 1.14 7.92
C TRP A 24 6.78 1.35 6.68
N ALA A 25 7.54 2.45 6.64
CA ALA A 25 8.52 2.70 5.60
C ALA A 25 9.55 1.57 5.55
N ASN A 26 10.12 1.19 6.70
CA ASN A 26 11.07 0.08 6.81
C ASN A 26 10.47 -1.25 6.38
N VAL A 27 9.23 -1.56 6.79
CA VAL A 27 8.57 -2.81 6.38
C VAL A 27 8.41 -2.89 4.86
N ILE A 28 8.00 -1.79 4.23
CA ILE A 28 7.82 -1.71 2.78
C ILE A 28 9.17 -1.74 2.05
N ALA A 29 10.16 -0.99 2.53
CA ALA A 29 11.52 -0.93 1.95
C ALA A 29 12.31 -2.24 2.07
N ASN A 30 12.05 -3.06 3.10
CA ASN A 30 12.74 -4.34 3.28
C ASN A 30 12.01 -5.52 2.62
N HIS A 31 10.85 -5.32 1.98
CA HIS A 31 10.16 -6.39 1.27
C HIS A 31 10.82 -6.61 -0.11
N PRO A 32 11.31 -7.83 -0.44
CA PRO A 32 12.15 -8.09 -1.62
C PRO A 32 11.58 -7.63 -2.97
N GLN A 33 10.25 -7.64 -3.11
CA GLN A 33 9.57 -7.20 -4.34
C GLN A 33 9.27 -5.69 -4.37
N MET A 34 9.19 -5.06 -3.20
CA MET A 34 8.86 -3.64 -3.08
C MET A 34 10.11 -2.77 -3.04
N SER A 35 11.19 -3.27 -2.43
CA SER A 35 12.49 -2.60 -2.39
C SER A 35 12.99 -2.22 -3.78
N ALA A 36 12.74 -3.08 -4.79
CA ALA A 36 13.09 -2.82 -6.18
C ALA A 36 12.32 -1.64 -6.83
N LEU A 37 11.24 -1.17 -6.20
CA LEU A 37 10.38 -0.09 -6.67
C LEU A 37 10.57 1.20 -5.88
N ILE A 38 11.26 1.12 -4.74
CA ILE A 38 11.39 2.23 -3.81
C ILE A 38 12.65 2.99 -4.17
N THR A 39 12.45 4.20 -4.65
CA THR A 39 13.52 5.19 -4.78
C THR A 39 13.76 5.91 -3.45
N ASP A 40 14.91 6.57 -3.29
CA ASP A 40 15.22 7.39 -2.10
C ASP A 40 14.10 8.41 -1.80
N GLN A 41 13.48 8.95 -2.85
CA GLN A 41 12.39 9.90 -2.75
C GLN A 41 11.05 9.24 -2.34
N ASP A 42 10.83 7.98 -2.74
CA ASP A 42 9.70 7.20 -2.23
C ASP A 42 9.90 6.85 -0.75
N GLU A 43 11.12 6.56 -0.33
CA GLU A 43 11.44 6.30 1.08
C GLU A 43 11.13 7.52 1.96
N ASP A 44 11.50 8.72 1.51
CA ASP A 44 11.14 9.94 2.24
C ASP A 44 9.62 10.16 2.30
N MET A 45 8.89 9.94 1.21
CA MET A 45 7.41 9.99 1.24
C MET A 45 6.81 8.94 2.17
N LEU A 46 7.33 7.71 2.14
CA LEU A 46 6.90 6.61 3.01
C LEU A 46 7.24 6.88 4.49
N SER A 47 8.23 7.71 4.80
CA SER A 47 8.55 8.13 6.17
C SER A 47 7.40 8.89 6.86
N TYR A 48 6.47 9.46 6.08
CA TYR A 48 5.25 10.10 6.58
C TYR A 48 4.09 9.12 6.80
N MET A 49 4.27 7.84 6.47
CA MET A 49 3.26 6.81 6.69
C MET A 49 3.12 6.51 8.18
N ILE A 50 1.89 6.60 8.68
CA ILE A 50 1.56 6.37 10.09
C ILE A 50 0.85 5.04 10.31
N ASN A 51 0.21 4.48 9.28
CA ASN A 51 -0.52 3.23 9.39
C ASN A 51 -0.65 2.52 8.03
N LEU A 52 -0.76 1.20 8.07
CA LEU A 52 -1.16 0.33 6.97
C LEU A 52 -2.38 -0.46 7.41
N GLU A 53 -3.46 -0.42 6.64
CA GLU A 53 -4.61 -1.30 6.85
C GLU A 53 -4.92 -2.09 5.60
N VAL A 54 -5.49 -3.28 5.82
CA VAL A 54 -5.93 -4.16 4.75
C VAL A 54 -7.33 -4.64 5.11
N LYS A 55 -8.27 -4.35 4.22
CA LYS A 55 -9.67 -4.78 4.33
C LYS A 55 -9.95 -5.87 3.32
N GLU A 56 -10.54 -6.96 3.79
CA GLU A 56 -11.02 -8.06 2.95
C GLU A 56 -12.54 -8.13 3.03
N ALA A 57 -13.22 -8.07 1.88
CA ALA A 57 -14.63 -8.39 1.75
C ALA A 57 -14.76 -9.65 0.89
N LYS A 58 -15.53 -10.66 1.33
CA LYS A 58 -15.59 -11.98 0.65
C LYS A 58 -16.86 -12.22 -0.16
N HIS A 59 -17.87 -11.36 -0.03
CA HIS A 59 -19.16 -11.49 -0.71
C HIS A 59 -19.63 -10.12 -1.19
N PRO A 60 -20.23 -10.00 -2.40
CA PRO A 60 -20.42 -11.04 -3.43
C PRO A 60 -19.16 -11.36 -4.25
N VAL A 61 -18.11 -10.55 -4.14
CA VAL A 61 -16.80 -10.75 -4.77
C VAL A 61 -15.73 -10.63 -3.70
N HIS A 62 -14.66 -11.41 -3.81
CA HIS A 62 -13.54 -11.29 -2.91
C HIS A 62 -12.69 -10.07 -3.31
N LEU A 63 -12.80 -9.01 -2.50
CA LEU A 63 -12.11 -7.74 -2.68
C LEU A 63 -11.08 -7.56 -1.56
N CYS A 64 -9.86 -7.22 -1.92
CA CYS A 64 -8.80 -6.83 -1.01
C CYS A 64 -8.46 -5.36 -1.24
N GLN A 65 -8.56 -4.54 -0.21
CA GLN A 65 -8.23 -3.12 -0.25
C GLN A 65 -7.05 -2.84 0.69
N ILE A 66 -5.95 -2.35 0.12
CA ILE A 66 -4.78 -1.89 0.86
C ILE A 66 -4.90 -0.39 1.06
N MET A 67 -4.69 0.09 2.28
CA MET A 67 -4.84 1.48 2.69
C MET A 67 -3.55 1.97 3.35
N LEU A 68 -2.91 2.97 2.75
CA LEU A 68 -1.74 3.65 3.29
C LEU A 68 -2.18 4.97 3.93
N PHE A 69 -1.93 5.14 5.22
CA PHE A 69 -2.30 6.36 5.95
C PHE A 69 -1.08 7.25 6.16
N PHE A 70 -1.24 8.53 5.87
CA PHE A 70 -0.17 9.52 5.93
C PHE A 70 -0.51 10.66 6.88
N ARG A 71 0.50 11.12 7.62
CA ARG A 71 0.47 12.45 8.26
C ARG A 71 0.65 13.53 7.20
N SER A 72 0.50 14.79 7.61
CA SER A 72 0.82 15.93 6.73
C SER A 72 2.26 15.84 6.24
N ASN A 73 2.47 16.06 4.94
CA ASN A 73 3.77 15.96 4.28
C ASN A 73 3.84 16.99 3.14
N PRO A 74 5.04 17.35 2.64
CA PRO A 74 5.19 18.39 1.62
C PRO A 74 4.83 17.93 0.20
N TYR A 75 4.60 16.62 -0.01
CA TYR A 75 4.49 16.02 -1.34
C TYR A 75 3.05 15.98 -1.87
N PHE A 76 2.11 15.55 -1.03
CA PHE A 76 0.72 15.36 -1.42
C PHE A 76 -0.25 15.59 -0.26
N GLN A 77 -1.50 15.88 -0.61
CA GLN A 77 -2.56 16.20 0.34
C GLN A 77 -3.28 14.96 0.89
N ASN A 78 -3.18 13.81 0.22
CA ASN A 78 -3.86 12.58 0.61
C ASN A 78 -3.51 12.18 2.05
N LYS A 79 -4.54 12.03 2.89
CA LYS A 79 -4.41 11.36 4.19
C LYS A 79 -4.42 9.85 4.07
N VAL A 80 -5.07 9.35 3.02
CA VAL A 80 -5.15 7.92 2.71
C VAL A 80 -4.97 7.73 1.20
N ILE A 81 -4.11 6.81 0.81
CA ILE A 81 -4.00 6.32 -0.57
C ILE A 81 -4.41 4.85 -0.53
N THR A 82 -5.33 4.45 -1.41
CA THR A 82 -5.83 3.07 -1.45
C THR A 82 -5.52 2.40 -2.77
N LYS A 83 -5.35 1.09 -2.73
CA LYS A 83 -5.29 0.22 -3.91
C LYS A 83 -6.15 -1.02 -3.66
N GLU A 84 -7.02 -1.29 -4.61
CA GLU A 84 -8.00 -2.38 -4.55
C GLU A 84 -7.68 -3.46 -5.56
N TYR A 85 -7.92 -4.70 -5.13
CA TYR A 85 -7.73 -5.90 -5.90
C TYR A 85 -8.98 -6.77 -5.84
N LEU A 86 -9.44 -7.19 -7.01
CA LEU A 86 -10.36 -8.31 -7.13
C LEU A 86 -9.55 -9.59 -7.07
N VAL A 87 -9.91 -10.47 -6.14
CA VAL A 87 -9.16 -11.67 -5.80
C VAL A 87 -9.97 -12.89 -6.21
N ASN A 88 -9.52 -13.58 -7.25
CA ASN A 88 -10.10 -14.84 -7.69
C ASN A 88 -9.17 -16.01 -7.33
N VAL A 89 -9.64 -17.25 -7.52
CA VAL A 89 -8.85 -18.47 -7.21
C VAL A 89 -7.51 -18.49 -7.96
N THR A 90 -7.48 -17.91 -9.15
CA THR A 90 -6.36 -17.94 -10.09
C THR A 90 -5.61 -16.60 -10.22
N GLU A 91 -6.21 -15.48 -9.84
CA GLU A 91 -5.66 -14.14 -10.14
C GLU A 91 -5.94 -13.09 -9.07
N TYR A 92 -5.02 -12.13 -8.97
CA TYR A 92 -5.20 -10.85 -8.29
C TYR A 92 -5.20 -9.76 -9.34
N ARG A 93 -6.34 -9.10 -9.54
CA ARG A 93 -6.48 -8.03 -10.53
C ARG A 93 -6.68 -6.70 -9.84
N ALA A 94 -5.80 -5.74 -10.08
CA ALA A 94 -6.01 -4.37 -9.62
C ALA A 94 -7.30 -3.80 -10.24
N SER A 95 -8.19 -3.27 -9.42
CA SER A 95 -9.49 -2.75 -9.85
C SER A 95 -9.62 -1.25 -9.70
N HIS A 96 -9.00 -0.69 -8.66
CA HIS A 96 -9.09 0.73 -8.35
C HIS A 96 -7.86 1.18 -7.57
N SER A 97 -7.46 2.43 -7.78
CA SER A 97 -6.37 3.10 -7.07
C SER A 97 -6.76 4.54 -6.82
N THR A 98 -6.46 5.06 -5.63
CA THR A 98 -6.64 6.49 -5.33
C THR A 98 -5.57 7.30 -6.09
N PRO A 99 -5.97 8.26 -6.95
CA PRO A 99 -5.03 9.19 -7.54
C PRO A 99 -4.37 10.07 -6.48
N ILE A 100 -3.06 10.29 -6.60
CA ILE A 100 -2.33 11.18 -5.70
C ILE A 100 -2.62 12.64 -6.06
N GLN A 101 -3.00 13.41 -5.04
CA GLN A 101 -3.24 14.84 -5.06
C GLN A 101 -1.94 15.55 -4.66
N TRP A 102 -1.05 15.73 -5.63
CA TRP A 102 0.25 16.36 -5.43
C TRP A 102 0.10 17.82 -4.97
N CYS A 103 0.98 18.25 -4.07
CA CYS A 103 1.10 19.65 -3.70
C CYS A 103 1.65 20.47 -4.87
N GLN A 104 1.22 21.73 -4.99
CA GLN A 104 1.56 22.60 -6.13
C GLN A 104 3.08 22.73 -6.34
N ASP A 105 3.84 22.86 -5.25
CA ASP A 105 5.31 22.97 -5.28
C ASP A 105 6.01 21.68 -5.76
N TYR A 106 5.30 20.56 -5.75
CA TYR A 106 5.82 19.24 -6.08
C TYR A 106 5.20 18.63 -7.36
N GLU A 107 4.14 19.24 -7.89
CA GLU A 107 3.37 18.72 -9.03
C GLU A 107 4.22 18.56 -10.31
N VAL A 108 5.12 19.52 -10.57
CA VAL A 108 6.04 19.46 -11.72
C VAL A 108 6.98 18.26 -11.63
N GLU A 109 7.53 18.01 -10.43
CA GLU A 109 8.42 16.89 -10.18
C GLU A 109 7.64 15.56 -10.29
N ALA A 110 6.44 15.50 -9.71
CA ALA A 110 5.56 14.35 -9.84
C ALA A 110 5.21 14.03 -11.31
N TYR A 111 4.95 15.05 -12.13
CA TYR A 111 4.70 14.88 -13.56
C TYR A 111 5.94 14.30 -14.27
N ARG A 112 7.13 14.87 -14.02
CA ARG A 112 8.38 14.34 -14.59
C ARG A 112 8.62 12.90 -14.17
N ARG A 113 8.36 12.56 -12.91
CA ARG A 113 8.47 11.19 -12.39
C ARG A 113 7.46 10.22 -13.01
N ARG A 114 6.31 10.70 -13.50
CA ARG A 114 5.33 9.87 -14.24
C ARG A 114 5.72 9.63 -15.70
N HIS A 115 6.37 10.62 -16.33
CA HIS A 115 6.62 10.61 -17.77
C HIS A 115 8.07 10.33 -18.18
N ASN A 116 9.02 10.38 -17.26
CA ASN A 116 10.38 9.94 -17.53
C ASN A 116 10.44 8.41 -17.62
N ASN A 117 10.99 7.91 -18.72
CA ASN A 117 11.07 6.49 -19.10
C ASN A 117 11.98 5.63 -18.19
N SER A 118 12.45 6.20 -17.07
CA SER A 118 13.32 5.58 -16.08
C SER A 118 12.54 5.20 -14.83
N GLY A 119 11.93 4.03 -14.83
CA GLY A 119 11.65 3.28 -13.60
C GLY A 119 10.21 3.32 -13.12
N LEU A 120 9.66 2.11 -13.01
CA LEU A 120 8.67 1.79 -12.00
C LEU A 120 9.08 2.43 -10.66
N ASN A 121 8.23 3.27 -10.08
CA ASN A 121 8.39 3.71 -8.70
C ASN A 121 7.13 3.35 -7.89
N PHE A 122 7.28 3.28 -6.57
CA PHE A 122 6.25 2.77 -5.68
C PHE A 122 4.91 3.52 -5.85
N PHE A 123 4.95 4.85 -5.84
CA PHE A 123 3.73 5.67 -5.86
C PHE A 123 3.04 5.68 -7.23
N ASN A 124 3.79 5.60 -8.34
CA ASN A 124 3.20 5.42 -9.67
C ASN A 124 2.51 4.05 -9.77
N TRP A 125 3.14 2.98 -9.28
CA TRP A 125 2.52 1.66 -9.24
C TRP A 125 1.28 1.63 -8.32
N PHE A 126 1.34 2.25 -7.15
CA PHE A 126 0.27 2.15 -6.16
C PHE A 126 -0.95 3.00 -6.53
N SER A 127 -0.74 4.17 -7.12
CA SER A 127 -1.80 5.15 -7.45
C SER A 127 -2.43 4.99 -8.83
N ASP A 128 -1.91 4.09 -9.67
CA ASP A 128 -2.46 3.80 -10.99
C ASP A 128 -2.66 2.28 -11.21
N HIS A 129 -3.93 1.88 -11.27
CA HIS A 129 -4.33 0.50 -11.51
C HIS A 129 -4.20 0.08 -12.98
N ASN A 130 -4.13 1.02 -13.93
CA ASN A 130 -3.92 0.77 -15.36
C ASN A 130 -2.44 0.81 -15.75
N PHE A 131 -1.55 1.13 -14.81
CA PHE A 131 -0.11 1.19 -15.05
C PHE A 131 0.38 -0.13 -15.67
N ALA A 132 1.07 -0.08 -16.81
CA ALA A 132 1.47 -1.28 -17.57
C ALA A 132 2.36 -2.28 -16.78
N GLY A 133 2.94 -1.85 -15.66
CA GLY A 133 3.68 -2.68 -14.71
C GLY A 133 2.88 -3.15 -13.47
N SER A 134 1.62 -2.74 -13.30
CA SER A 134 0.80 -3.09 -12.12
C SER A 134 0.57 -4.59 -11.99
N ASN A 135 0.40 -5.26 -13.13
CA ASN A 135 0.24 -6.70 -13.21
C ASN A 135 1.51 -7.47 -12.83
N ARG A 136 2.70 -7.03 -13.24
CA ARG A 136 3.96 -7.76 -12.95
C ARG A 136 4.27 -7.93 -11.46
N ILE A 137 3.75 -7.05 -10.61
CA ILE A 137 3.93 -7.10 -9.14
C ILE A 137 2.77 -7.88 -8.48
N ALA A 138 1.57 -7.81 -9.05
CA ALA A 138 0.41 -8.59 -8.59
C ALA A 138 0.45 -10.07 -9.03
N GLU A 139 1.12 -10.37 -10.16
CA GLU A 139 1.23 -11.68 -10.80
C GLU A 139 2.42 -12.52 -10.31
N SER A 140 3.22 -12.00 -9.38
CA SER A 140 4.21 -12.84 -8.70
C SER A 140 3.46 -14.04 -8.09
N PRO A 141 3.79 -15.29 -8.48
CA PRO A 141 3.08 -16.48 -8.01
C PRO A 141 3.28 -16.73 -6.51
N ASP A 142 4.13 -15.92 -5.87
CA ASP A 142 4.19 -15.86 -4.44
C ASP A 142 2.97 -15.08 -3.92
N ARG A 143 1.94 -15.85 -3.58
CA ARG A 143 0.79 -15.48 -2.72
C ARG A 143 1.20 -14.84 -1.39
N SER A 144 2.48 -14.57 -1.17
CA SER A 144 3.06 -13.91 -0.03
C SER A 144 2.62 -12.46 0.05
N TYR A 145 2.54 -11.63 -1.00
CA TYR A 145 2.26 -10.19 -0.76
C TYR A 145 0.96 -9.92 0.04
N VAL A 146 -0.13 -10.62 -0.26
CA VAL A 146 -1.39 -10.52 0.49
C VAL A 146 -1.38 -11.36 1.78
N ARG A 147 -0.70 -12.52 1.81
CA ARG A 147 -0.52 -13.28 3.06
C ARG A 147 0.44 -12.62 4.05
N THR A 148 1.39 -11.86 3.55
CA THR A 148 2.40 -11.06 4.23
C THR A 148 1.76 -9.76 4.67
N CYS A 149 0.86 -9.14 3.89
CA CYS A 149 -0.06 -8.13 4.42
C CYS A 149 -0.94 -8.65 5.57
N GLY A 150 -1.33 -9.94 5.55
CA GLY A 150 -1.96 -10.64 6.66
C GLY A 150 -1.01 -11.10 7.80
N ALA A 151 0.31 -11.05 7.57
CA ALA A 151 1.37 -11.38 8.56
C ALA A 151 2.03 -10.12 9.16
N ILE A 152 1.97 -9.02 8.42
CA ILE A 152 2.13 -7.66 8.86
C ILE A 152 0.91 -7.36 9.74
N PRO A 153 1.05 -6.68 10.89
CA PRO A 153 -0.04 -6.49 11.84
C PRO A 153 -1.07 -5.46 11.32
N CYS A 154 -1.72 -5.76 10.20
CA CYS A 154 -2.79 -4.96 9.66
C CYS A 154 -4.07 -5.28 10.42
N ASN A 155 -4.77 -4.25 10.90
CA ASN A 155 -6.11 -4.37 11.46
C ASN A 155 -7.06 -4.86 10.36
N THR A 156 -7.23 -6.18 10.25
CA THR A 156 -8.26 -6.77 9.41
C THR A 156 -9.61 -6.48 10.07
N THR A 157 -10.30 -5.45 9.60
CA THR A 157 -11.72 -5.26 9.88
C THR A 157 -12.51 -5.83 8.71
N GLY A 158 -12.94 -7.08 8.82
CA GLY A 158 -13.93 -7.70 7.97
C GLY A 158 -15.34 -7.41 8.49
N GLY A 159 -16.22 -7.02 7.56
CA GLY A 159 -17.68 -7.03 7.73
C GLY A 159 -18.25 -8.35 7.25
#